data_AF-A0A183END4-F1
#
_entry.id   AF-A0A183END4-F1
#
_cell.length_a   1.000
_cell.length_b   1.000
_cell.length_c   1.000
_cell.angle_alpha   90.00
_cell.angle_beta   90.00
_cell.angle_gamma   90.00
#
_symmetry.space_group_name_H-M   'P 1'
#
loop_
_entity.id
_entity.type
_entity.pdbx_description
1 polymer ?
#
loop_
_entity_poly.entity_id
_entity_poly.type
_entity_poly.pdbx_seq_one_letter_code
_entity_poly.pdbx_strand_id
1 'polypeptide(L)'
;MERWTREEPQPLILKRIISLAKDTAAVIDEHIIGSVPLNLKGLFATSVSGLHDVIIRIRGRHMVKRKVVNRKVVEGPLPVLDYDPVTEYVKILRCNFSSIALFFYNKYAGDMIGVVWKPAAFTPRDSKISGCLHRTKGADNLLTVNVEAVLEDFAVLGHGIVRDVRKNWSTASDENNQENGG
;
A
#
# COMPACT_ATOMS: atom_id res chain seq x y z
N MET A 1 -23.76 -20.81 -0.25
CA MET A 1 -22.99 -20.56 0.99
C MET A 1 -21.80 -19.64 0.65
N GLU A 2 -22.03 -18.50 0.00
CA GLU A 2 -20.97 -17.68 -0.63
C GLU A 2 -21.15 -16.17 -0.42
N ARG A 3 -22.02 -15.74 0.52
CA ARG A 3 -22.31 -14.31 0.71
C ARG A 3 -21.11 -13.49 1.21
N TRP A 4 -20.11 -14.14 1.83
CA TRP A 4 -18.98 -13.46 2.46
C TRP A 4 -17.71 -13.35 1.61
N THR A 5 -17.59 -14.11 0.52
CA THR A 5 -16.37 -14.19 -0.32
C THR A 5 -16.55 -13.69 -1.75
N ARG A 6 -17.75 -13.20 -2.09
CA ARG A 6 -18.13 -12.89 -3.47
C ARG A 6 -17.54 -11.58 -4.01
N GLU A 7 -17.32 -10.58 -3.17
CA GLU A 7 -16.79 -9.28 -3.60
C GLU A 7 -15.35 -9.02 -3.14
N GLU A 8 -14.93 -9.64 -2.03
CA GLU A 8 -13.59 -9.56 -1.46
C GLU A 8 -13.25 -10.93 -0.83
N PRO A 9 -11.96 -11.34 -0.77
CA PRO A 9 -10.74 -10.61 -1.13
C PRO A 9 -10.29 -10.78 -2.60
N GLN A 10 -9.60 -9.75 -3.12
CA GLN A 10 -8.97 -9.80 -4.45
C GLN A 10 -7.97 -10.99 -4.55
N PRO A 11 -7.77 -11.61 -5.73
CA PRO A 11 -6.90 -12.78 -5.87
C PRO A 11 -5.47 -12.58 -5.34
N LEU A 12 -4.91 -11.36 -5.48
CA LEU A 12 -3.59 -11.00 -4.94
C LEU A 12 -3.57 -11.03 -3.40
N ILE A 13 -4.65 -10.57 -2.76
CA ILE A 13 -4.80 -10.58 -1.31
C ILE A 13 -4.91 -12.03 -0.81
N LEU A 14 -5.71 -12.84 -1.50
CA LEU A 14 -5.88 -14.24 -1.15
C LEU A 14 -4.56 -15.02 -1.27
N LYS A 15 -3.84 -14.86 -2.39
CA LYS A 15 -2.50 -15.45 -2.57
C LYS A 15 -1.55 -15.04 -1.45
N ARG A 16 -1.59 -13.77 -1.04
CA ARG A 16 -0.76 -13.27 0.05
C ARG A 16 -1.13 -13.88 1.40
N ILE A 17 -2.42 -14.02 1.71
CA ILE A 17 -2.89 -14.70 2.93
C ILE A 17 -2.38 -16.14 2.97
N ILE A 18 -2.49 -16.87 1.86
CA ILE A 18 -2.02 -18.26 1.76
C ILE A 18 -0.50 -18.34 1.94
N SER A 19 0.27 -17.47 1.27
CA SER A 19 1.73 -17.42 1.41
C SER A 19 2.13 -17.16 2.85
N LEU A 20 1.57 -16.12 3.47
CA LEU A 20 1.90 -15.74 4.84
C LEU A 20 1.54 -16.87 5.83
N ALA A 21 0.43 -17.57 5.62
CA ALA A 21 0.04 -18.71 6.43
C ALA A 21 1.03 -19.87 6.32
N LYS A 22 1.52 -20.17 5.12
CA LYS A 22 2.55 -21.20 4.89
C LYS A 22 3.88 -20.84 5.53
N ASP A 23 4.33 -19.60 5.35
CA ASP A 23 5.58 -19.11 5.92
C ASP A 23 5.51 -19.14 7.46
N THR A 24 4.36 -18.73 8.02
CA THR A 24 4.09 -18.78 9.46
C THR A 24 4.10 -20.21 10.00
N ALA A 25 3.49 -21.15 9.27
CA ALA A 25 3.48 -22.56 9.67
C ALA A 25 4.90 -23.13 9.73
N ALA A 26 5.74 -22.84 8.72
CA ALA A 26 7.14 -23.28 8.71
C ALA A 26 7.93 -22.76 9.91
N VAL A 27 7.78 -21.47 10.25
CA VAL A 27 8.44 -20.87 11.44
C VAL A 27 7.96 -21.51 12.74
N ILE A 28 6.68 -21.87 12.84
CA ILE A 28 6.12 -22.56 14.01
C ILE A 28 6.64 -24.00 14.08
N ASP A 29 6.72 -24.71 12.97
CA ASP A 29 7.25 -26.08 12.91
C ASP A 29 8.73 -26.11 13.31
N GLU A 30 9.53 -25.17 12.82
CA GLU A 30 10.94 -25.01 13.22
C GLU A 30 11.09 -24.69 14.71
N HIS A 31 10.19 -23.89 15.29
CA HIS A 31 10.16 -23.64 16.73
C HIS A 31 9.88 -24.92 17.53
N ILE A 32 8.87 -25.70 17.11
CA ILE A 32 8.46 -26.92 17.79
C ILE A 32 9.56 -27.98 17.74
N ILE A 33 10.23 -28.13 16.58
CA ILE A 33 11.26 -29.16 16.37
C ILE A 33 12.63 -28.72 16.92
N GLY A 34 13.01 -27.46 16.70
CA GLY A 34 14.35 -26.94 16.97
C GLY A 34 14.53 -26.20 18.31
N SER A 35 13.45 -25.97 19.07
CA SER A 35 13.47 -25.20 20.33
C SER A 35 14.06 -23.77 20.18
N VAL A 36 14.00 -23.21 18.98
CA VAL A 36 14.46 -21.84 18.66
C VAL A 36 13.45 -20.83 19.23
N PRO A 37 13.84 -19.74 19.90
CA PRO A 37 12.87 -18.80 20.47
C PRO A 37 11.97 -18.15 19.40
N LEU A 38 10.65 -18.28 19.58
CA LEU A 38 9.65 -17.77 18.66
C LEU A 38 9.55 -16.24 18.72
N ASN A 39 9.89 -15.56 17.62
CA ASN A 39 9.69 -14.13 17.51
C ASN A 39 8.26 -13.79 17.07
N LEU A 40 7.32 -13.86 18.02
CA LEU A 40 5.91 -13.49 17.80
C LEU A 40 5.75 -12.08 17.23
N LYS A 41 6.59 -11.15 17.66
CA LYS A 41 6.53 -9.76 17.20
C LYS A 41 6.88 -9.64 15.72
N GLY A 42 7.86 -10.41 15.23
CA GLY A 42 8.21 -10.49 13.81
C GLY A 42 7.12 -11.15 12.98
N LEU A 43 6.45 -12.17 13.52
CA LEU A 43 5.36 -12.90 12.87
C LEU A 43 4.12 -12.02 12.63
N PHE A 44 3.82 -11.13 13.59
CA PHE A 44 2.73 -10.13 13.46
C PHE A 44 3.19 -8.79 12.88
N ALA A 45 4.50 -8.60 12.66
CA ALA A 45 5.01 -7.43 11.98
C ALA A 45 4.92 -7.64 10.48
N THR A 46 4.19 -6.75 9.80
CA THR A 46 4.18 -6.73 8.34
C THR A 46 5.56 -6.34 7.83
N SER A 47 6.28 -7.22 7.14
CA SER A 47 7.42 -6.82 6.30
C SER A 47 6.85 -6.09 5.08
N VAL A 48 6.77 -4.76 5.19
CA VAL A 48 6.08 -3.89 4.22
C VAL A 48 7.00 -3.50 3.06
N SER A 49 8.31 -3.69 3.19
CA SER A 49 9.29 -3.01 2.32
C SER A 49 9.45 -3.61 0.91
N GLY A 50 9.05 -4.85 0.67
CA GLY A 50 9.29 -5.51 -0.63
C GLY A 50 8.08 -5.64 -1.56
N LEU A 51 6.87 -5.30 -1.10
CA LEU A 51 5.63 -5.70 -1.81
C LEU A 51 4.76 -4.54 -2.30
N HIS A 52 5.21 -3.30 -2.13
CA HIS A 52 4.47 -2.13 -2.53
C HIS A 52 5.32 -1.36 -3.54
N ASP A 53 4.70 -0.97 -4.64
CA ASP A 53 5.35 -0.15 -5.67
C ASP A 53 5.50 1.30 -5.20
N VAL A 54 4.57 1.75 -4.35
CA VAL A 54 4.54 3.11 -3.80
C VAL A 54 4.13 3.08 -2.34
N ILE A 55 4.74 3.96 -1.54
CA ILE A 55 4.45 4.14 -0.12
C ILE A 55 4.00 5.58 0.09
N ILE A 56 2.77 5.75 0.57
CA ILE A 56 2.23 7.04 1.03
C ILE A 56 2.36 7.08 2.54
N ARG A 57 3.10 8.05 3.06
CA ARG A 57 3.30 8.22 4.49
C ARG A 57 2.41 9.32 5.04
N ILE A 58 1.80 9.06 6.17
CA ILE A 58 0.79 9.89 6.82
C ILE A 58 1.41 10.63 8.00
N ARG A 59 1.03 11.89 8.19
CA ARG A 59 1.43 12.65 9.38
C ARG A 59 0.77 12.04 10.61
N GLY A 60 1.59 11.64 11.58
CA GLY A 60 1.13 10.99 12.81
C GLY A 60 0.15 11.80 13.67
N ARG A 61 -0.01 13.11 13.40
CA ARG A 61 -0.99 13.99 14.07
C ARG A 61 -2.45 13.63 13.76
N HIS A 62 -2.69 13.06 12.57
CA HIS A 62 -4.02 12.69 12.06
C HIS A 62 -4.39 11.23 12.34
N MET A 63 -3.51 10.47 13.01
CA MET A 63 -3.76 9.09 13.39
C MET A 63 -4.50 9.00 14.72
N VAL A 64 -5.82 9.16 14.68
CA VAL A 64 -6.69 9.24 15.87
C VAL A 64 -6.60 7.96 16.72
N LYS A 65 -6.69 6.78 16.09
CA LYS A 65 -6.69 5.49 16.80
C LYS A 65 -5.37 5.16 17.51
N ARG A 66 -4.23 5.60 16.96
CA ARG A 66 -2.92 5.43 17.59
C ARG A 66 -2.80 6.22 18.90
N LYS A 67 -3.44 7.39 19.00
CA LYS A 67 -3.44 8.20 20.23
C LYS A 67 -4.25 7.53 21.35
N VAL A 68 -5.36 6.87 21.01
CA VAL A 68 -6.21 6.14 21.96
C VAL A 68 -5.44 4.96 22.58
N VAL A 69 -4.74 4.17 21.76
CA VAL A 69 -3.98 2.99 22.24
C VAL A 69 -2.87 3.38 23.22
N ASN A 70 -2.21 4.52 23.00
CA ASN A 70 -1.08 4.95 23.82
C ASN A 70 -1.47 5.73 25.10
N ARG A 71 -2.78 5.87 25.42
CA ARG A 71 -3.31 6.61 26.59
C ARG A 71 -2.66 7.98 26.85
N LYS A 72 -2.15 8.64 25.81
CA LYS A 72 -1.60 9.99 25.96
C LYS A 72 -2.76 10.98 25.95
N VAL A 73 -2.82 11.83 26.97
CA VAL A 73 -3.75 12.96 27.01
C VAL A 73 -3.58 13.76 25.73
N VAL A 74 -4.67 13.91 24.98
CA VAL A 74 -4.65 14.68 23.74
C VAL A 74 -4.70 16.15 24.13
N GLU A 75 -3.57 16.83 24.08
CA GLU A 75 -3.57 18.30 24.13
C GLU A 75 -4.13 18.84 22.81
N GLY A 76 -5.24 19.57 22.89
CA GLY A 76 -5.96 20.13 21.75
C GLY A 76 -7.47 19.87 21.79
N PRO A 77 -8.22 20.35 20.79
CA PRO A 77 -9.65 20.09 20.68
C PRO A 77 -9.90 18.57 20.60
N LEU A 78 -10.94 18.12 21.30
CA LEU A 78 -11.35 16.73 21.29
C LEU A 78 -11.62 16.31 19.83
N PRO A 79 -11.10 15.15 19.38
CA PRO A 79 -11.43 14.66 18.05
C PRO A 79 -12.95 14.47 17.94
N VAL A 80 -13.51 14.89 16.81
CA VAL A 80 -14.93 14.65 16.50
C VAL A 80 -15.19 13.15 16.61
N LEU A 81 -16.25 12.78 17.34
CA LEU A 81 -16.64 11.38 17.56
C LEU A 81 -16.74 10.66 16.19
N ASP A 82 -16.14 9.48 16.08
CA ASP A 82 -16.08 8.64 14.87
C ASP A 82 -15.40 9.23 13.63
N TYR A 83 -14.77 10.40 13.71
CA TYR A 83 -13.99 10.92 12.59
C TYR A 83 -12.58 10.31 12.52
N ASP A 84 -12.30 9.58 11.45
CA ASP A 84 -10.96 9.10 11.11
C ASP A 84 -10.52 9.62 9.72
N PRO A 85 -9.69 10.67 9.66
CA PRO A 85 -9.28 11.29 8.40
C PRO A 85 -8.48 10.33 7.52
N VAL A 86 -7.77 9.35 8.10
CA VAL A 86 -6.99 8.38 7.33
C VAL A 86 -7.92 7.37 6.66
N THR A 87 -8.96 6.92 7.38
CA THR A 87 -9.96 6.00 6.81
C THR A 87 -10.71 6.67 5.65
N GLU A 88 -11.14 7.93 5.81
CA GLU A 88 -11.86 8.65 4.75
C GLU A 88 -10.94 8.95 3.55
N TYR A 89 -9.67 9.30 3.80
CA TYR A 89 -8.70 9.47 2.73
C TYR A 89 -8.48 8.19 1.91
N VAL A 90 -8.31 7.03 2.56
CA VAL A 90 -8.18 5.76 1.84
C VAL A 90 -9.43 5.40 1.04
N LYS A 91 -10.62 5.75 1.56
CA LYS A 91 -11.88 5.55 0.84
C LYS A 91 -11.92 6.39 -0.44
N ILE A 92 -11.54 7.66 -0.38
CA ILE A 92 -11.43 8.55 -1.56
C ILE A 92 -10.43 7.96 -2.58
N LEU A 93 -9.26 7.50 -2.12
CA LEU A 93 -8.27 6.85 -2.98
C LEU A 93 -8.85 5.62 -3.69
N ARG A 94 -9.59 4.77 -2.99
CA ARG A 94 -10.22 3.58 -3.56
C ARG A 94 -11.33 3.94 -4.56
N CYS A 95 -12.14 4.94 -4.27
CA CYS A 95 -13.18 5.41 -5.18
C CYS A 95 -12.59 5.90 -6.51
N ASN A 96 -11.48 6.64 -6.47
CA ASN A 96 -10.90 7.24 -7.67
C ASN A 96 -9.95 6.28 -8.42
N PHE A 97 -9.11 5.53 -7.72
CA PHE A 97 -7.98 4.81 -8.31
C PHE A 97 -8.07 3.29 -8.22
N SER A 98 -9.19 2.71 -7.76
CA SER A 98 -9.36 1.24 -7.71
C SER A 98 -9.23 0.55 -9.06
N SER A 99 -9.41 1.26 -10.18
CA SER A 99 -9.19 0.71 -11.52
C SER A 99 -7.71 0.45 -11.83
N ILE A 100 -6.80 1.22 -11.24
CA ILE A 100 -5.36 1.18 -11.55
C ILE A 100 -4.50 0.66 -10.39
N ALA A 101 -4.96 0.79 -9.14
CA ALA A 101 -4.16 0.51 -7.96
C ALA A 101 -4.96 -0.18 -6.85
N LEU A 102 -4.23 -0.85 -5.95
CA LEU A 102 -4.69 -1.43 -4.70
C LEU A 102 -4.04 -0.70 -3.54
N PHE A 103 -4.81 -0.42 -2.49
CA PHE A 103 -4.36 0.35 -1.32
C PHE A 103 -4.44 -0.49 -0.06
N PHE A 104 -3.29 -0.66 0.59
CA PHE A 104 -3.09 -1.43 1.82
C PHE A 104 -2.64 -0.51 2.94
N TYR A 105 -3.29 -0.58 4.08
CA TYR A 105 -2.90 0.23 5.24
C TYR A 105 -3.30 -0.47 6.54
N ASN A 106 -2.60 -0.15 7.62
CA ASN A 106 -2.97 -0.60 8.95
C ASN A 106 -3.90 0.42 9.61
N LYS A 107 -5.18 0.07 9.76
CA LYS A 107 -6.23 0.92 10.37
C LYS A 107 -5.96 1.27 11.83
N TYR A 108 -5.23 0.42 12.56
CA TYR A 108 -5.06 0.54 14.01
C TYR A 108 -3.67 1.08 14.37
N ALA A 109 -2.64 0.68 13.63
CA ALA A 109 -1.25 1.04 13.92
C ALA A 109 -0.40 1.08 12.64
N GLY A 110 -0.30 2.24 11.99
CA GLY A 110 0.66 2.42 10.89
C GLY A 110 0.58 3.81 10.28
N ASP A 111 1.73 4.47 10.09
CA ASP A 111 1.84 5.76 9.42
C ASP A 111 2.00 5.62 7.91
N MET A 112 1.79 4.42 7.35
CA MET A 112 2.05 4.12 5.94
C MET A 112 0.84 3.46 5.28
N ILE A 113 0.56 3.89 4.05
CA ILE A 113 -0.36 3.27 3.10
C ILE A 113 0.52 2.76 1.95
N GLY A 114 0.56 1.44 1.78
CA GLY A 114 1.19 0.80 0.64
C GLY A 114 0.24 0.77 -0.56
N VAL A 115 0.79 1.03 -1.74
CA VAL A 115 0.06 1.01 -3.01
C VAL A 115 0.72 -0.04 -3.91
N VAL A 116 -0.11 -0.86 -4.54
CA VAL A 116 0.30 -1.85 -5.53
C VAL A 116 -0.44 -1.59 -6.82
N TRP A 117 0.27 -1.45 -7.91
CA TRP A 117 -0.34 -1.26 -9.22
C TRP A 117 -0.93 -2.56 -9.74
N LYS A 118 -2.08 -2.46 -10.41
CA LYS A 118 -2.67 -3.61 -11.09
C LYS A 118 -1.92 -3.84 -12.41
N PRO A 119 -1.39 -5.04 -12.69
CA PRO A 119 -0.72 -5.31 -13.97
C PRO A 119 -1.59 -5.00 -15.19
N ALA A 120 -2.90 -5.28 -15.09
CA ALA A 120 -3.89 -4.99 -16.13
C ALA A 120 -4.09 -3.49 -16.42
N ALA A 121 -3.68 -2.61 -15.49
CA ALA A 121 -3.74 -1.17 -15.70
C ALA A 121 -2.62 -0.69 -16.62
N PHE A 122 -1.45 -1.34 -16.61
CA PHE A 122 -0.33 -0.95 -17.47
C PHE A 122 -0.41 -1.52 -18.88
N THR A 123 -1.37 -2.40 -19.18
CA THR A 123 -1.62 -2.83 -20.56
C THR A 123 -2.07 -1.63 -21.40
N PRO A 124 -1.39 -1.33 -22.53
CA PRO A 124 -1.81 -0.29 -23.46
C PRO A 124 -3.23 -0.55 -23.94
N ARG A 125 -4.04 0.51 -24.05
CA ARG A 125 -5.43 0.42 -24.51
C ARG A 125 -5.70 1.42 -25.62
N ASP A 126 -6.66 1.06 -26.48
CA ASP A 126 -7.21 1.97 -27.48
C ASP A 126 -7.81 3.21 -26.81
N SER A 127 -7.77 4.32 -27.53
CA SER A 127 -8.24 5.65 -27.14
C SER A 127 -9.77 5.76 -27.10
N LYS A 128 -10.42 4.86 -26.36
CA LYS A 128 -11.85 4.95 -26.03
C LYS A 128 -12.03 5.90 -24.85
N ILE A 129 -13.07 6.74 -24.92
CA ILE A 129 -13.39 7.78 -23.90
C ILE A 129 -13.45 7.21 -22.48
N SER A 130 -13.99 5.99 -22.31
CA SER A 130 -14.09 5.30 -21.02
C SER A 130 -12.74 4.83 -20.45
N GLY A 131 -11.66 4.86 -21.24
CA GLY A 131 -10.32 4.43 -20.87
C GLY A 131 -9.33 5.56 -20.56
N CYS A 132 -9.71 6.83 -20.73
CA CYS A 132 -8.80 7.97 -20.62
C CYS A 132 -8.42 8.35 -19.19
N LEU A 133 -9.19 7.91 -18.18
CA LEU A 133 -8.97 8.32 -16.79
C LEU A 133 -7.62 7.83 -16.27
N HIS A 134 -6.80 8.74 -15.73
CA HIS A 134 -5.42 8.51 -15.27
C HIS A 134 -4.43 8.07 -16.36
N ARG A 135 -4.78 8.24 -17.64
CA ARG A 135 -3.94 7.84 -18.77
C ARG A 135 -3.51 9.02 -19.62
N THR A 136 -2.33 8.91 -20.20
CA THR A 136 -1.79 9.84 -21.19
C THR A 136 -1.54 9.11 -22.49
N LYS A 137 -1.60 9.84 -23.60
CA LYS A 137 -1.38 9.29 -24.94
C LYS A 137 0.13 9.09 -25.16
N GLY A 138 0.53 7.85 -25.41
CA GLY A 138 1.89 7.48 -25.77
C GLY A 138 2.24 7.83 -27.22
N ALA A 139 3.51 7.62 -27.57
CA ALA A 139 4.05 7.87 -28.92
C ALA A 139 3.39 7.00 -30.01
N ASP A 140 2.84 5.87 -29.60
CA ASP A 140 2.17 4.82 -30.36
C ASP A 140 0.64 5.04 -30.48
N ASN A 141 0.13 6.23 -30.13
CA ASN A 141 -1.31 6.56 -30.04
C ASN A 141 -2.11 5.72 -29.01
N LEU A 142 -1.44 4.87 -28.23
CA LEU A 142 -2.05 4.06 -27.19
C LEU A 142 -2.08 4.80 -25.85
N LEU A 143 -3.07 4.51 -25.01
CA LEU A 143 -3.21 5.12 -23.70
C LEU A 143 -2.41 4.33 -22.66
N THR A 144 -1.43 4.97 -22.03
CA THR A 144 -0.62 4.44 -20.92
C THR A 144 -0.93 5.18 -19.62
N VAL A 145 -0.75 4.53 -18.46
CA VAL A 145 -1.01 5.16 -17.17
C VAL A 145 0.05 6.21 -16.88
N ASN A 146 -0.37 7.43 -16.54
CA ASN A 146 0.54 8.50 -16.12
C ASN A 146 0.79 8.36 -14.62
N VAL A 147 1.86 7.64 -14.27
CA VAL A 147 2.19 7.33 -12.89
C VAL A 147 2.52 8.61 -12.12
N GLU A 148 3.26 9.53 -12.72
CA GLU A 148 3.68 10.79 -12.12
C GLU A 148 2.48 11.66 -11.70
N ALA A 149 1.51 11.84 -12.60
CA ALA A 149 0.30 12.60 -12.31
C ALA A 149 -0.52 11.93 -11.19
N VAL A 150 -0.64 10.60 -11.21
CA VAL A 150 -1.38 9.87 -10.15
C VAL A 150 -0.70 10.02 -8.79
N LEU A 151 0.63 10.05 -8.74
CA LEU A 151 1.36 10.27 -7.48
C LEU A 151 1.17 11.69 -6.95
N GLU A 152 1.12 12.68 -7.84
CA GLU A 152 0.77 14.05 -7.48
C GLU A 152 -0.66 14.13 -6.94
N ASP A 153 -1.61 13.48 -7.61
CA ASP A 153 -3.01 13.41 -7.16
C ASP A 153 -3.13 12.79 -5.76
N PHE A 154 -2.32 11.77 -5.43
CA PHE A 154 -2.26 11.24 -4.06
C PHE A 154 -1.83 12.31 -3.05
N ALA A 155 -0.83 13.13 -3.38
CA ALA A 155 -0.38 14.21 -2.50
C ALA A 155 -1.43 15.32 -2.37
N VAL A 156 -2.11 15.67 -3.47
CA VAL A 156 -3.14 16.72 -3.54
C VAL A 156 -4.40 16.31 -2.77
N LEU A 157 -4.94 15.12 -3.03
CA LEU A 157 -6.12 14.60 -2.32
C LEU A 157 -5.85 14.43 -0.82
N GLY A 158 -4.61 14.10 -0.49
CA GLY A 158 -4.13 13.93 0.87
C GLY A 158 -3.62 15.21 1.53
N HIS A 159 -3.91 16.41 0.98
CA HIS A 159 -3.33 17.65 1.47
C HIS A 159 -3.53 17.82 2.99
N GLY A 160 -2.46 18.15 3.70
CA GLY A 160 -2.45 18.26 5.16
C GLY A 160 -2.37 16.92 5.91
N ILE A 161 -2.79 15.80 5.34
CA ILE A 161 -2.72 14.44 5.92
C ILE A 161 -1.44 13.72 5.51
N VAL A 162 -1.15 13.72 4.21
CA VAL A 162 0.01 13.07 3.60
C VAL A 162 1.27 13.87 3.89
N ARG A 163 2.31 13.15 4.30
CA ARG A 163 3.64 13.68 4.61
C ARG A 163 4.56 13.58 3.39
N ASP A 164 4.64 12.39 2.80
CA ASP A 164 5.44 12.11 1.61
C ASP A 164 4.88 10.89 0.85
N VAL A 165 5.09 10.88 -0.47
CA VAL A 165 4.77 9.76 -1.36
C VAL A 165 6.08 9.31 -2.00
N ARG A 166 6.49 8.05 -1.81
CA ARG A 166 7.73 7.50 -2.35
C ARG A 166 7.45 6.33 -3.27
N LYS A 167 8.12 6.30 -4.42
CA LYS A 167 8.22 5.08 -5.23
C LYS A 167 9.20 4.13 -4.55
N ASN A 168 8.79 2.91 -4.35
CA ASN A 168 9.63 1.83 -3.86
C ASN A 168 9.93 0.93 -5.06
N TRP A 169 10.77 1.43 -5.97
CA TRP A 169 11.36 0.56 -6.96
C TRP A 169 12.41 -0.28 -6.23
N SER A 170 12.21 -1.58 -6.15
CA SER A 170 13.32 -2.45 -5.76
C SER A 170 14.38 -2.31 -6.84
N THR A 171 15.47 -1.62 -6.55
CA THR A 171 16.69 -1.62 -7.34
C THR A 171 17.24 -3.05 -7.35
N ALA A 172 16.79 -3.85 -8.31
CA ALA A 172 17.61 -4.92 -8.83
C ALA A 172 18.36 -4.33 -10.03
N SER A 173 19.68 -4.48 -10.02
CA SER A 173 20.64 -4.07 -11.06
C SER A 173 21.13 -2.61 -10.97
N ASP A 174 22.08 -2.37 -10.06
CA ASP A 174 23.25 -1.50 -10.31
C ASP A 174 24.47 -2.06 -9.53
N GLU A 175 24.72 -3.36 -9.70
CA GLU A 175 26.04 -3.96 -9.56
C GLU A 175 26.44 -4.41 -10.97
N ASN A 176 27.13 -3.54 -11.71
CA ASN A 176 28.06 -3.84 -12.81
C ASN A 176 28.28 -2.59 -13.66
N ASN A 177 29.07 -1.63 -13.16
CA ASN A 177 30.12 -1.03 -13.98
C ASN A 177 31.11 -0.24 -13.10
N GLN A 178 32.10 -0.94 -12.58
CA GLN A 178 33.33 -0.30 -12.14
C GLN A 178 34.51 -1.21 -12.47
N GLU A 179 34.71 -1.42 -13.77
CA GLU A 179 36.05 -1.63 -14.31
C GLU A 179 36.32 -0.57 -15.39
N ASN A 180 37.55 -0.07 -15.36
CA ASN A 180 38.25 0.80 -16.33
C ASN A 180 38.33 2.29 -16.02
N GLY A 181 39.46 2.70 -15.44
CA GLY A 181 40.03 4.04 -15.63
C GLY A 181 41.05 4.44 -14.57
N GLY A 182 42.34 4.17 -14.80
CA GLY A 182 43.45 4.75 -14.03
C GLY A 182 44.61 3.81 -13.79
#